data_AF-A0A9X0Q1R7-F1
#
_entry.id   AF-A0A9X0Q1R7-F1
#
_cell.length_a   1.000
_cell.length_b   1.000
_cell.length_c   1.000
_cell.angle_alpha   90.00
_cell.angle_beta   90.00
_cell.angle_gamma   90.00
#
_symmetry.space_group_name_H-M   'P 1'
#
loop_
_entity.id
_entity.type
_entity.pdbx_description
1 polymer ?
#
loop_
_entity_poly.entity_id
_entity_poly.type
_entity_poly.pdbx_seq_one_letter_code
_entity_poly.pdbx_strand_id
1 'polypeptide(L)' 'AGLNADLKTYSVTLSVPRWEAAALESFLAEHGGWKAFLWTPPYGYRQIKVTCAKWSSRVSMLRVEFSAEFEQVVN' A
#
# COMPACT_ATOMS: atom_id res chain seq x y z
N ALA A 1 2.13 19.36 23.65
CA ALA A 1 2.31 19.78 22.24
C ALA A 1 3.03 18.64 21.52
N GLY A 2 2.37 18.02 20.55
CA GLY A 2 2.74 16.70 20.01
C GLY A 2 3.97 16.74 19.12
N LEU A 3 4.77 15.67 19.16
CA LEU A 3 5.87 15.44 18.23
C LEU A 3 5.33 15.53 16.80
N ASN A 4 5.92 16.42 16.00
CA ASN A 4 5.70 16.44 14.56
C ASN A 4 6.38 15.18 13.99
N ALA A 5 5.63 14.09 13.89
CA ALA A 5 6.11 12.92 13.17
C ALA A 5 6.17 13.32 11.70
N ASP A 6 7.37 13.37 11.13
CA ASP A 6 7.58 13.57 9.69
C ASP A 6 7.05 12.35 8.92
N LEU A 7 5.72 12.26 8.82
CA LEU A 7 5.00 11.16 8.20
C LEU A 7 5.19 11.24 6.69
N LYS A 8 5.55 10.11 6.09
CA LYS A 8 5.86 10.02 4.67
C LYS A 8 4.67 9.47 3.89
N THR A 9 4.50 10.00 2.69
CA THR A 9 3.62 9.45 1.65
C THR A 9 4.47 8.75 0.60
N TYR A 10 4.08 7.55 0.23
CA TYR A 10 4.77 6.72 -0.75
C TYR A 10 3.88 6.50 -1.97
N SER A 11 4.38 6.84 -3.15
CA SER A 11 3.79 6.39 -4.41
C SER A 11 4.29 4.98 -4.69
N VAL A 12 3.37 4.01 -4.64
CA VAL A 12 3.69 2.58 -4.71
C VAL A 12 3.11 1.99 -5.99
N THR A 13 3.96 1.28 -6.74
CA THR A 13 3.54 0.41 -7.85
C THR A 13 3.83 -1.04 -7.48
N LEU A 14 2.78 -1.86 -7.41
CA LEU A 14 2.88 -3.30 -7.18
C LEU A 14 2.57 -4.02 -8.48
N SER A 15 3.39 -4.96 -8.88
CA SER A 15 3.13 -5.80 -10.05
C SER A 15 3.03 -7.24 -9.60
N VAL A 16 1.87 -7.86 -9.75
CA VAL A 16 1.60 -9.24 -9.31
C VAL A 16 1.13 -10.11 -10.47
N PRO A 17 1.35 -11.44 -10.43
CA PRO A 17 0.71 -12.36 -11.37
C PRO A 17 -0.82 -12.25 -11.33
N ARG A 18 -1.51 -12.54 -12.46
CA ARG A 18 -2.98 -12.44 -12.53
C ARG A 18 -3.72 -13.25 -11.46
N TRP A 19 -3.18 -14.40 -11.06
CA TRP A 19 -3.80 -15.27 -10.07
C TRP A 19 -3.69 -14.72 -8.63
N GLU A 20 -2.75 -13.81 -8.35
CA GLU A 20 -2.63 -13.12 -7.05
C GLU A 20 -3.43 -11.82 -7.00
N ALA A 21 -3.78 -11.24 -8.16
CA ALA A 21 -4.39 -9.92 -8.25
C ALA A 21 -5.68 -9.79 -7.43
N ALA A 22 -6.53 -10.82 -7.41
CA ALA A 22 -7.77 -10.81 -6.62
C ALA A 22 -7.50 -10.76 -5.10
N ALA A 23 -6.44 -11.43 -4.64
CA ALA A 23 -6.05 -11.41 -3.24
C ALA A 23 -5.51 -10.04 -2.83
N LEU A 24 -4.68 -9.41 -3.68
CA LEU A 24 -4.18 -8.06 -3.43
C LEU A 24 -5.31 -7.01 -3.45
N GLU A 25 -6.21 -7.06 -4.43
CA GLU A 25 -7.39 -6.19 -4.50
C GLU A 25 -8.24 -6.32 -3.23
N SER A 26 -8.53 -7.56 -2.80
CA SER A 26 -9.32 -7.82 -1.60
C SER A 26 -8.63 -7.30 -0.33
N PHE A 27 -7.30 -7.48 -0.24
CA PHE A 27 -6.52 -6.95 0.87
C PHE A 27 -6.59 -5.42 0.94
N LEU A 28 -6.40 -4.73 -0.18
CA LEU A 28 -6.49 -3.27 -0.24
C LEU A 28 -7.91 -2.78 0.09
N ALA A 29 -8.94 -3.47 -0.41
CA ALA A 29 -10.34 -3.16 -0.12
C ALA A 29 -10.72 -3.36 1.35
N GLU A 30 -10.25 -4.43 1.99
CA GLU A 30 -10.47 -4.66 3.43
C GLU A 30 -9.85 -3.53 4.28
N HIS A 31 -8.71 -2.99 3.83
CA HIS A 31 -8.00 -1.93 4.55
C HIS A 31 -8.52 -0.52 4.22
N GLY A 32 -9.04 -0.32 3.00
CA GLY A 32 -9.99 0.73 2.60
C GLY A 32 -9.68 2.16 3.10
N GLY A 33 -8.40 2.51 3.25
CA GLY A 33 -7.94 3.81 3.75
C GLY A 33 -8.06 4.05 5.26
N TRP A 34 -8.82 3.24 6.01
CA TRP A 34 -9.05 3.49 7.44
C TRP A 34 -8.32 2.51 8.35
N LYS A 35 -8.06 1.29 7.89
CA LYS A 35 -7.34 0.26 8.65
C LYS A 35 -5.89 0.26 8.20
N ALA A 36 -5.00 0.58 9.14
CA ALA A 36 -3.56 0.55 8.88
C ALA A 36 -3.06 -0.89 8.76
N PHE A 37 -2.09 -1.12 7.86
CA PHE A 37 -1.37 -2.38 7.73
C PHE A 37 0.13 -2.14 7.80
N LEU A 38 0.84 -3.22 8.08
CA LEU A 38 2.29 -3.19 8.19
C LEU A 38 2.92 -3.37 6.82
N TRP A 39 3.81 -2.46 6.45
CA TRP A 39 4.50 -2.47 5.16
C TRP A 39 5.99 -2.15 5.33
N THR A 40 6.83 -2.78 4.53
CA THR A 40 8.28 -2.52 4.50
C THR A 40 8.59 -1.75 3.22
N PRO A 41 9.01 -0.48 3.30
CA PRO A 41 9.34 0.30 2.11
C PRO A 41 10.48 -0.34 1.32
N PRO A 42 10.50 -0.21 -0.02
CA PRO A 42 11.68 -0.57 -0.79
C PRO A 42 12.87 0.24 -0.26
N TYR A 43 14.00 -0.42 -0.04
CA TYR A 43 15.22 0.14 0.56
C TYR A 43 15.11 0.53 2.05
N GLY A 44 13.98 0.23 2.69
CA GLY A 44 13.83 0.26 4.14
C GLY A 44 14.12 -1.11 4.77
N TYR A 45 14.56 -1.10 6.03
CA TYR A 45 14.78 -2.33 6.82
C TYR A 45 13.79 -2.46 7.99
N ARG A 46 12.93 -1.45 8.20
CA ARG A 46 11.91 -1.44 9.25
C ARG A 46 10.53 -1.48 8.62
N GLN A 47 9.67 -2.30 9.22
CA GLN A 47 8.25 -2.28 8.92
C GLN A 47 7.62 -1.04 9.55
N ILE A 48 6.78 -0.35 8.79
CA ILE A 48 6.02 0.83 9.23
C ILE A 48 4.52 0.54 9.10
N LYS A 49 3.68 1.25 9.86
CA LYS A 49 2.24 1.25 9.64
C LYS A 49 1.88 2.27 8.56
N VAL A 50 1.11 1.84 7.58
CA VAL A 50 0.58 2.70 6.51
C VAL A 50 -0.90 2.46 6.31
N THR A 51 -1.58 3.42 5.71
CA THR A 51 -2.93 3.27 5.16
C THR A 51 -2.88 3.40 3.65
N CYS A 52 -3.90 2.88 2.95
CA CYS A 52 -4.06 3.05 1.52
C CYS A 52 -5.54 3.32 1.21
N ALA A 53 -5.88 4.57 0.92
CA ALA A 53 -7.26 4.99 0.69
C ALA A 53 -7.74 4.82 -0.75
N LYS A 54 -6.81 4.82 -1.70
CA LYS A 54 -7.10 4.74 -3.12
C LYS A 54 -6.00 3.96 -3.83
N TRP A 55 -6.43 3.16 -4.81
CA TRP A 55 -5.56 2.52 -5.77
C TRP A 55 -6.28 2.43 -7.11
N SER A 56 -5.50 2.22 -8.16
CA SER A 56 -6.00 1.80 -9.47
C SER A 56 -5.26 0.55 -9.90
N SER A 57 -5.87 -0.23 -10.80
CA SER A 57 -5.23 -1.40 -11.37
C SER A 57 -5.26 -1.39 -12.90
N ARG A 58 -4.18 -1.89 -13.50
CA ARG A 58 -4.04 -2.09 -14.94
C ARG A 58 -3.72 -3.55 -15.20
N VAL A 59 -4.61 -4.20 -15.93
CA VAL A 59 -4.48 -5.62 -16.27
C VAL A 59 -3.67 -5.78 -17.56
N SER A 60 -2.65 -6.65 -17.51
CA SER A 60 -1.87 -7.08 -18.67
C SER A 60 -2.06 -8.59 -18.92
N MET A 61 -1.35 -9.15 -19.91
CA MET A 61 -1.49 -10.56 -20.29
C MET A 61 -1.14 -11.52 -19.14
N LEU A 62 -0.06 -11.26 -18.40
CA LEU A 62 0.45 -12.16 -17.35
C LEU A 62 0.40 -11.54 -15.95
N ARG A 63 0.32 -10.20 -15.86
CA ARG A 63 0.44 -9.46 -14.61
C ARG A 63 -0.68 -8.44 -14.46
N VAL A 64 -0.94 -8.01 -13.23
CA VAL A 64 -1.75 -6.85 -12.91
C VAL A 64 -0.86 -5.87 -12.16
N GLU A 65 -0.86 -4.62 -12.60
CA GLU A 65 -0.15 -3.53 -11.96
C GLU A 65 -1.13 -2.72 -11.13
N PHE A 66 -0.79 -2.46 -9.87
CA PHE A 66 -1.55 -1.63 -8.95
C PHE A 66 -0.76 -0.37 -8.67
N SER A 67 -1.39 0.80 -8.83
CA SER A 67 -0.82 2.08 -8.42
C SER A 67 -1.59 2.58 -7.19
N ALA A 68 -0.87 2.81 -6.10
CA ALA A 68 -1.44 3.14 -4.80
C ALA A 68 -0.64 4.25 -4.11
N GLU A 69 -1.30 4.94 -3.19
CA GLU A 69 -0.67 5.92 -2.31
C GLU A 69 -0.71 5.36 -0.88
N PHE A 70 0.47 5.15 -0.29
CA PHE A 70 0.60 4.67 1.08
C PHE A 70 0.99 5.82 1.99
N GLU A 71 0.14 6.12 2.97
CA GLU A 71 0.38 7.18 3.95
C GLU A 71 0.82 6.56 5.27
N GLN A 72 2.02 6.91 5.74
CA GLN A 72 2.50 6.47 7.04
C GLN A 72 1.63 7.03 8.15
N VAL A 73 1.30 6.19 9.14
CA VAL A 73 0.55 6.60 10.33
C VAL A 73 1.36 6.39 11.60
N VAL A 74 1.05 7.18 12.62
CA VAL A 74 1.64 7.02 13.97
C VAL A 74 1.10 5.76 14.62
N ASN A 75 1.92 5.18 15.51
CA ASN A 75 1.59 3.93 16.18
C ASN A 75 0.56 4.08 17.29
#